data_AF-A0A7S1MXA8-F1
#
_entry.id   AF-A0A7S1MXA8-F1
#
_cell.length_a   1.000
_cell.length_b   1.000
_cell.length_c   1.000
_cell.angle_alpha   90.00
_cell.angle_beta   90.00
_cell.angle_gamma   90.00
#
_symmetry.space_group_name_H-M   'P 1'
#
loop_
_entity.id
_entity.type
_entity.pdbx_description
1 polymer ?
#
loop_
_entity_poly.entity_id
_entity_poly.type
_entity_poly.pdbx_seq_one_letter_code
_entity_poly.pdbx_strand_id
1 'polypeptide(L)'
;LMVQRALDEPYVAFRTTTELREGGALFLSASMPVRDADMFLNPSARNPAVHVASNRGASGIDGVVSSALGYAQGLARPVTLLIGDGAALHDLGALRCLRDSEQPVCVIVVNNGGCGIFSFLPIAQHKDVFPAFF
;
A
#
# COMPACT_ATOMS: atom_id res chain seq x y z
N LEU A 1 14.56 -19.01 -22.36
CA LEU A 1 13.23 -18.87 -21.72
C LEU A 1 13.17 -17.53 -21.01
N MET A 2 12.50 -16.53 -21.60
CA MET A 2 12.18 -15.31 -20.87
C MET A 2 11.14 -15.67 -19.82
N VAL A 3 11.51 -15.65 -18.54
CA VAL A 3 10.52 -15.60 -17.46
C VAL A 3 9.82 -14.25 -17.64
N GLN A 4 8.61 -14.28 -18.18
CA GLN A 4 7.71 -13.15 -18.10
C GLN A 4 7.53 -12.91 -16.60
N ARG A 5 8.19 -11.89 -16.05
CA ARG A 5 7.98 -11.49 -14.64
C ARG A 5 6.54 -11.03 -14.55
N ALA A 6 5.66 -11.91 -14.11
CA ALA A 6 4.28 -11.54 -13.83
C ALA A 6 4.31 -10.43 -12.78
N LEU A 7 3.53 -9.38 -13.02
CA LEU A 7 3.34 -8.32 -12.03
C LEU A 7 2.40 -8.90 -10.96
N ASP A 8 2.94 -9.18 -9.77
CA ASP A 8 2.20 -9.67 -8.61
C ASP A 8 2.36 -8.73 -7.40
N GLU A 9 1.52 -8.90 -6.38
CA GLU A 9 1.47 -8.02 -5.20
C GLU A 9 2.82 -7.96 -4.45
N PRO A 10 3.48 -9.11 -4.17
CA PRO A 10 4.83 -9.12 -3.60
C PRO A 10 5.85 -8.34 -4.43
N TYR A 11 5.81 -8.49 -5.76
CA TYR A 11 6.72 -7.79 -6.67
C TYR A 11 6.47 -6.29 -6.67
N VAL A 12 5.20 -5.86 -6.65
CA VAL A 12 4.85 -4.44 -6.54
C VAL A 12 5.36 -3.86 -5.21
N ALA A 13 5.18 -4.57 -4.09
CA ALA A 13 5.69 -4.13 -2.80
C ALA A 13 7.23 -4.05 -2.77
N PHE A 14 7.92 -5.07 -3.30
CA PHE A 14 9.36 -5.08 -3.43
C PHE A 14 9.89 -3.90 -4.27
N ARG A 15 9.33 -3.67 -5.47
CA ARG A 15 9.74 -2.56 -6.34
C ARG A 15 9.43 -1.21 -5.70
N THR A 16 8.26 -1.05 -5.10
CA THR A 16 7.86 0.20 -4.42
C THR A 16 8.83 0.57 -3.30
N THR A 17 9.27 -0.40 -2.51
CA THR A 17 10.18 -0.18 -1.37
C THR A 17 11.63 0.04 -1.78
N THR A 18 12.03 -0.44 -2.97
CA THR A 18 13.40 -0.33 -3.50
C THR A 18 13.60 0.84 -4.47
N GLU A 19 12.53 1.38 -5.03
CA GLU A 19 12.55 2.45 -6.04
C GLU A 19 11.90 3.74 -5.54
N LEU A 20 11.93 3.95 -4.23
CA LEU A 20 11.51 5.22 -3.65
C LEU A 20 12.35 6.36 -4.21
N ARG A 21 11.69 7.48 -4.49
CA ARG A 21 12.36 8.73 -4.85
C ARG A 21 13.36 9.10 -3.76
N GLU A 22 14.51 9.63 -4.15
CA GLU A 22 15.49 10.15 -3.19
C GLU A 22 14.86 11.22 -2.29
N GLY A 23 15.08 11.09 -0.96
CA GLY A 23 14.44 11.93 0.05
C GLY A 23 12.94 11.68 0.24
N GLY A 24 12.36 10.69 -0.46
CA GLY A 24 10.96 10.30 -0.33
C GLY A 24 10.67 9.46 0.91
N ALA A 25 9.39 9.32 1.21
CA ALA A 25 8.84 8.52 2.29
C ALA A 25 7.79 7.54 1.77
N LEU A 26 7.49 6.53 2.58
CA LEU A 26 6.56 5.46 2.24
C LEU A 26 5.38 5.47 3.21
N PHE A 27 4.17 5.38 2.68
CA PHE A 27 2.97 5.12 3.46
C PHE A 27 2.38 3.78 3.05
N LEU A 28 2.12 2.90 4.02
CA LEU A 28 1.62 1.56 3.76
C LEU A 28 0.20 1.41 4.30
N SER A 29 -0.73 1.04 3.43
CA SER A 29 -2.07 0.64 3.85
C SER A 29 -2.04 -0.63 4.71
N ALA A 30 -3.07 -0.82 5.54
CA ALA A 30 -3.35 -2.10 6.17
C ALA A 30 -3.63 -3.20 5.11
N SER A 31 -3.87 -4.44 5.56
CA SER A 31 -4.04 -5.64 4.71
C SER A 31 -2.71 -6.13 4.08
N MET A 32 -2.72 -6.53 2.81
CA MET A 32 -1.56 -7.06 2.09
C MET A 32 -0.41 -6.06 1.88
N PRO A 33 -0.64 -4.77 1.52
CA PRO A 33 0.46 -3.81 1.28
C PRO A 33 1.53 -3.73 2.37
N VAL A 34 1.14 -3.61 3.65
CA VAL A 34 2.09 -3.59 4.76
C VAL A 34 2.75 -4.95 5.01
N ARG A 35 2.04 -6.06 4.77
CA ARG A 35 2.56 -7.42 4.97
C ARG A 35 3.56 -7.81 3.89
N ASP A 36 3.26 -7.50 2.63
CA ASP A 36 4.15 -7.73 1.51
C ASP A 36 5.40 -6.85 1.64
N ALA A 37 5.23 -5.59 2.04
CA ALA A 37 6.36 -4.73 2.35
C ALA A 37 7.22 -5.33 3.48
N ASP A 38 6.64 -5.76 4.60
CA ASP A 38 7.37 -6.36 5.72
C ASP A 38 8.08 -7.67 5.32
N MET A 39 7.43 -8.50 4.51
CA MET A 39 7.94 -9.82 4.11
C MET A 39 9.02 -9.75 3.03
N PHE A 40 8.90 -8.80 2.11
CA PHE A 40 9.76 -8.73 0.91
C PHE A 40 10.68 -7.52 0.88
N LEU A 41 10.67 -6.64 1.90
CA LEU A 41 11.62 -5.54 1.97
C LEU A 41 13.06 -6.07 1.88
N ASN A 42 13.90 -5.44 1.06
CA ASN A 42 15.31 -5.81 1.01
C ASN A 42 16.07 -5.17 2.18
N PRO A 43 16.56 -5.94 3.18
CA PRO A 43 17.31 -5.38 4.31
C PRO A 43 18.67 -4.80 3.89
N SER A 44 19.14 -5.18 2.69
CA SER A 44 20.39 -4.76 2.08
C SER A 44 20.28 -3.44 1.33
N ALA A 45 19.05 -2.94 1.11
CA ALA A 45 18.82 -1.57 0.66
C ALA A 45 19.12 -0.63 1.84
N ARG A 46 20.42 -0.43 2.09
CA ARG A 46 20.99 0.35 3.20
C ARG A 46 20.73 1.84 3.03
N ASN A 47 19.47 2.26 3.00
CA ASN A 47 19.12 3.64 3.26
C ASN A 47 18.44 3.72 4.64
N PRO A 48 19.21 3.87 5.74
CA PRO A 48 18.68 3.90 7.11
C PRO A 48 17.75 5.09 7.41
N ALA A 49 17.41 5.93 6.42
CA ALA A 49 16.66 7.17 6.56
C ALA A 49 15.29 7.19 5.87
N VAL A 50 14.78 6.06 5.37
CA VAL A 50 13.44 6.02 4.77
C VAL A 50 12.39 6.14 5.87
N HIS A 51 11.62 7.22 5.82
CA HIS A 51 10.48 7.39 6.71
C HIS A 51 9.33 6.50 6.22
N VAL A 52 8.80 5.66 7.11
CA VAL A 52 7.69 4.76 6.82
C VAL A 52 6.57 5.00 7.84
N ALA A 53 5.33 5.14 7.36
CA ALA A 53 4.16 5.27 8.21
C ALA A 53 3.03 4.34 7.74
N SER A 54 2.12 4.01 8.67
CA SER A 54 0.93 3.22 8.40
C SER A 54 -0.06 3.38 9.56
N ASN A 55 -1.36 3.30 9.26
CA ASN A 55 -2.43 3.33 10.27
C ASN A 55 -2.51 1.98 11.01
N ARG A 56 -1.53 1.67 11.88
CA ARG A 56 -1.41 0.36 12.55
C ARG A 56 -2.11 0.23 13.90
N GLY A 57 -2.67 1.31 14.44
CA GLY A 57 -3.38 1.29 15.74
C GLY A 57 -4.60 0.35 15.69
N ALA A 58 -5.66 0.76 14.98
CA ALA A 58 -6.83 -0.08 14.72
C ALA A 58 -6.72 -0.90 13.41
N SER A 59 -5.73 -0.60 12.55
CA SER A 59 -5.54 -1.29 11.26
C SER A 59 -6.69 -1.13 10.26
N GLY A 60 -7.45 -0.04 10.34
CA GLY A 60 -8.59 0.25 9.44
C GLY A 60 -8.16 0.61 8.01
N ILE A 61 -9.11 0.46 7.08
CA ILE A 61 -8.96 0.85 5.66
C ILE A 61 -9.51 2.25 5.36
N ASP A 62 -10.17 2.86 6.34
CA ASP A 62 -10.76 4.19 6.21
C ASP A 62 -9.69 5.28 6.30
N GLY A 63 -9.82 6.32 5.47
CA GLY A 63 -8.98 7.51 5.54
C GLY A 63 -7.50 7.29 5.16
N VAL A 64 -7.14 6.19 4.49
CA VAL A 64 -5.74 5.85 4.19
C VAL A 64 -5.09 6.86 3.24
N VAL A 65 -5.80 7.32 2.20
CA VAL A 65 -5.30 8.34 1.26
C VAL A 65 -5.17 9.68 1.98
N SER A 66 -6.17 10.03 2.80
CA SER A 66 -6.18 11.23 3.64
C SER A 66 -5.00 11.24 4.62
N SER A 67 -4.71 10.12 5.28
CA SER A 67 -3.55 9.98 6.17
C SER A 67 -2.21 10.10 5.43
N ALA A 68 -2.10 9.53 4.23
CA ALA A 68 -0.87 9.64 3.43
C ALA A 68 -0.61 11.08 2.98
N LEU A 69 -1.65 11.82 2.61
CA LEU A 69 -1.58 13.25 2.31
C LEU A 69 -1.12 14.07 3.53
N GLY A 70 -1.75 13.87 4.68
CA GLY A 70 -1.36 14.55 5.92
C GLY A 70 0.07 14.21 6.34
N TYR A 71 0.49 12.97 6.13
CA TYR A 71 1.87 12.53 6.37
C TYR A 71 2.87 13.25 5.45
N ALA A 72 2.57 13.35 4.15
CA ALA A 72 3.41 14.08 3.20
C ALA A 72 3.58 15.54 3.61
N GLN A 73 2.48 16.20 3.98
CA GLN A 73 2.50 17.59 4.45
C GLN A 73 3.30 17.75 5.75
N GLY A 74 3.02 16.93 6.77
CA GLY A 74 3.71 17.01 8.06
C GLY A 74 5.21 16.69 7.98
N LEU A 75 5.60 15.82 7.05
CA LEU A 75 7.01 15.48 6.83
C LEU A 75 7.72 16.48 5.89
N ALA A 76 6.97 17.31 5.16
CA ALA A 76 7.46 18.17 4.09
C ALA A 76 8.32 17.41 3.06
N ARG A 77 7.85 16.22 2.65
CA ARG A 77 8.57 15.32 1.72
C ARG A 77 7.62 14.63 0.73
N PRO A 78 8.12 14.20 -0.43
CA PRO A 78 7.37 13.33 -1.33
C PRO A 78 7.00 12.01 -0.66
N VAL A 79 5.78 11.52 -0.88
CA VAL A 79 5.30 10.25 -0.31
C VAL A 79 4.81 9.33 -1.41
N THR A 80 5.22 8.07 -1.35
CA THR A 80 4.57 6.99 -2.10
C THR A 80 3.64 6.23 -1.16
N LEU A 81 2.35 6.17 -1.51
CA LEU A 81 1.35 5.35 -0.84
C LEU A 81 1.19 4.02 -1.59
N LEU A 82 1.38 2.89 -0.90
CA LEU A 82 0.99 1.57 -1.39
C LEU A 82 -0.32 1.14 -0.71
N ILE A 83 -1.38 0.97 -1.49
CA ILE A 83 -2.75 0.73 -1.01
C ILE A 83 -3.44 -0.37 -1.81
N GLY A 84 -4.33 -1.13 -1.18
CA GLY A 84 -5.21 -2.07 -1.88
C GLY A 84 -6.43 -1.36 -2.48
N ASP A 85 -7.00 -1.91 -3.53
CA ASP A 85 -8.24 -1.44 -4.18
C ASP A 85 -9.39 -1.18 -3.20
N GLY A 86 -9.70 -2.09 -2.28
CA GLY A 86 -10.79 -1.91 -1.31
C GLY A 86 -10.59 -0.69 -0.41
N ALA A 87 -9.36 -0.47 0.08
CA ALA A 87 -9.02 0.70 0.89
C ALA A 87 -9.01 2.00 0.06
N ALA A 88 -8.56 1.94 -1.19
CA ALA A 88 -8.60 3.09 -2.09
C ALA A 88 -10.04 3.50 -2.43
N LEU A 89 -10.96 2.53 -2.59
CA LEU A 89 -12.38 2.80 -2.79
C LEU A 89 -13.04 3.41 -1.54
N HIS A 90 -12.70 2.92 -0.34
CA HIS A 90 -13.18 3.49 0.92
C HIS A 90 -12.83 4.97 1.10
N ASP A 91 -11.67 5.41 0.58
CA ASP A 91 -11.18 6.78 0.70
C ASP A 91 -11.08 7.52 -0.65
N LEU A 92 -11.90 7.13 -1.63
CA LEU A 92 -11.81 7.63 -3.02
C LEU A 92 -11.94 9.16 -3.10
N GLY A 93 -12.80 9.75 -2.26
CA GLY A 93 -13.02 11.20 -2.22
C GLY A 93 -11.75 11.99 -1.89
N ALA A 94 -10.84 11.42 -1.11
CA ALA A 94 -9.59 12.07 -0.74
C ALA A 94 -8.60 12.19 -1.91
N LEU A 95 -8.77 11.43 -3.01
CA LEU A 95 -7.94 11.60 -4.21
C LEU A 95 -8.07 13.01 -4.80
N ARG A 96 -9.21 13.71 -4.60
CA ARG A 96 -9.35 15.11 -5.02
C ARG A 96 -8.31 16.00 -4.36
N CYS A 97 -7.94 15.72 -3.11
CA CYS A 97 -6.99 16.51 -2.35
C CYS A 97 -5.54 16.38 -2.88
N LEU A 98 -5.23 15.36 -3.69
CA LEU A 98 -3.92 15.22 -4.33
C LEU A 98 -3.57 16.42 -5.22
N ARG A 99 -4.57 17.05 -5.86
CA ARG A 99 -4.37 18.25 -6.68
C ARG A 99 -3.84 19.43 -5.89
N ASP A 100 -4.24 19.53 -4.62
CA ASP A 100 -3.95 20.67 -3.76
C ASP A 100 -2.78 20.36 -2.79
N SER A 101 -2.13 19.20 -2.96
CA SER A 101 -0.99 18.79 -2.13
C SER A 101 0.27 19.56 -2.52
N GLU A 102 0.89 20.24 -1.55
CA GLU A 102 2.18 20.93 -1.75
C GLU A 102 3.33 19.94 -2.01
N GLN A 103 3.26 18.77 -1.38
CA GLN A 103 4.25 17.71 -1.55
C GLN A 103 3.75 16.68 -2.58
N PRO A 104 4.63 16.14 -3.45
CA PRO A 104 4.23 15.10 -4.39
C PRO A 104 3.77 13.84 -3.65
N VAL A 105 2.56 13.36 -3.95
CA VAL A 105 2.05 12.09 -3.44
C VAL A 105 1.75 11.16 -4.61
N CYS A 106 2.45 10.02 -4.66
CA CYS A 106 2.22 8.95 -5.63
C CYS A 106 1.36 7.87 -4.98
N VAL A 107 0.20 7.57 -5.54
CA VAL A 107 -0.69 6.51 -5.03
C VAL A 107 -0.60 5.29 -5.94
N ILE A 108 -0.08 4.20 -5.41
CA ILE A 108 -0.01 2.89 -6.08
C ILE A 108 -1.13 2.03 -5.53
N VAL A 109 -2.16 1.79 -6.36
CA VAL A 109 -3.29 0.92 -6.02
C VAL A 109 -3.02 -0.49 -6.54
N VAL A 110 -2.88 -1.45 -5.63
CA VAL A 110 -2.85 -2.88 -5.93
C VAL A 110 -4.29 -3.35 -6.06
N ASN A 111 -4.73 -3.59 -7.30
CA ASN A 111 -6.06 -4.08 -7.60
C ASN A 111 -6.02 -5.58 -7.88
N ASN A 112 -6.42 -6.37 -6.89
CA ASN A 112 -6.55 -7.82 -6.96
C ASN A 112 -8.02 -8.28 -6.96
N GLY A 113 -8.96 -7.35 -7.11
CA GLY A 113 -10.39 -7.64 -7.28
C GLY A 113 -11.13 -7.93 -5.98
N GLY A 114 -10.63 -7.47 -4.82
CA GLY A 114 -11.28 -7.70 -3.55
C GLY A 114 -10.33 -7.69 -2.36
N CYS A 115 -10.79 -8.25 -1.24
CA CYS A 115 -10.02 -8.19 0.00
C CYS A 115 -8.99 -9.33 0.08
N GLY A 116 -7.90 -9.22 -0.70
CA GLY A 116 -6.90 -10.28 -0.91
C GLY A 116 -6.33 -10.96 0.35
N ILE A 117 -6.32 -10.29 1.51
CA ILE A 117 -5.91 -10.90 2.79
C ILE A 117 -6.77 -12.10 3.19
N PHE A 118 -8.07 -12.13 2.85
CA PHE A 118 -8.94 -13.23 3.26
C PHE A 118 -8.57 -14.54 2.57
N SER A 119 -7.91 -14.48 1.41
CA SER A 119 -7.30 -15.65 0.74
C SER A 119 -6.21 -16.33 1.57
N PHE A 120 -5.63 -15.62 2.53
CA PHE A 120 -4.61 -16.13 3.46
C PHE A 120 -5.18 -16.53 4.83
N LEU A 121 -6.49 -16.36 5.05
CA LEU A 121 -7.17 -16.69 6.30
C LEU A 121 -7.98 -17.99 6.14
N PRO A 122 -8.29 -18.70 7.25
CA PRO A 122 -9.04 -19.95 7.19
C PRO A 122 -10.41 -19.85 6.47
N ILE A 123 -11.01 -18.66 6.42
CA ILE A 123 -12.27 -18.42 5.70
C ILE A 123 -12.19 -18.80 4.22
N ALA A 124 -11.01 -18.76 3.59
CA ALA A 124 -10.79 -19.19 2.20
C ALA A 124 -11.13 -20.67 1.96
N GLN A 125 -11.18 -21.50 3.01
CA GLN A 125 -11.55 -22.91 2.89
C GLN A 125 -13.06 -23.11 2.78
N HIS A 126 -13.86 -22.13 3.18
CA HIS A 126 -15.33 -22.18 3.15
C HIS A 126 -15.86 -21.71 1.79
N LYS A 127 -15.75 -22.60 0.79
CA LYS A 127 -16.08 -22.30 -0.62
C LYS A 127 -17.55 -21.94 -0.88
N ASP A 128 -18.44 -22.28 0.04
CA ASP A 128 -19.86 -21.99 0.02
C ASP A 128 -20.18 -20.52 0.34
N VAL A 129 -19.31 -19.83 1.10
CA VAL A 129 -19.50 -18.44 1.50
C VAL A 129 -18.45 -17.50 0.94
N PHE A 130 -17.21 -17.95 0.76
CA PHE A 130 -16.08 -17.09 0.43
C PHE A 130 -16.32 -16.23 -0.82
N PRO A 131 -16.71 -16.78 -1.99
CA PRO A 131 -16.86 -15.99 -3.22
C PRO A 131 -17.97 -14.92 -3.18
N ALA A 132 -18.93 -15.05 -2.26
CA ALA A 132 -20.05 -14.14 -2.16
C ALA A 132 -19.72 -12.89 -1.32
N PHE A 133 -18.72 -12.97 -0.44
CA PHE A 133 -18.44 -11.94 0.58
C PHE A 133 -17.00 -11.42 0.58
N PHE A 134 -16.07 -12.08 -0.12
CA PHE A 134 -14.64 -11.79 -0.09
C PHE A 134 -14.00 -11.91 -1.47
#